data_AF-A0A2R7J1M3-F1
#
_entry.id   AF-A0A2R7J1M3-F1
#
_cell.length_a   1.000
_cell.length_b   1.000
_cell.length_c   1.000
_cell.angle_alpha   90.00
_cell.angle_beta   90.00
_cell.angle_gamma   90.00
#
_symmetry.space_group_name_H-M   'P 1'
#
loop_
_entity.id
_entity.type
_entity.pdbx_description
1 polymer ?
#
loop_
_entity_poly.entity_id
_entity_poly.type
_entity_poly.pdbx_seq_one_letter_code
_entity_poly.pdbx_strand_id
1 'polypeptide(L)'
;MTFTPTLTVFMLVKTTPEWLAFPIERRFDELSQHIEPVLTAHRDAITLRFFDIEFYSARVTDLWMWSARDHRAYQLLVEALRETPFWDRYFEIVEILPGVENAYADNYGRAPLGAAG
;
A
#
# COMPACT_ATOMS: atom_id res chain seq x y z
N MET A 1 10.45 8.07 -10.09
CA MET A 1 10.62 7.93 -8.64
C MET A 1 11.92 8.61 -8.24
N THR A 2 11.99 9.16 -7.02
CA THR A 2 13.21 9.79 -6.47
C THR A 2 14.18 8.77 -5.87
N PHE A 3 13.78 7.50 -5.79
CA PHE A 3 14.57 6.39 -5.27
C PHE A 3 14.35 5.13 -6.12
N THR A 4 15.26 4.16 -6.00
CA THR A 4 15.07 2.79 -6.51
C THR A 4 14.50 1.94 -5.39
N PRO A 5 13.31 1.34 -5.54
CA PRO A 5 12.74 0.48 -4.51
C PRO A 5 13.52 -0.83 -4.40
N THR A 6 13.73 -1.31 -3.17
CA THR A 6 14.26 -2.66 -2.91
C THR A 6 13.20 -3.60 -2.34
N LEU A 7 12.03 -3.06 -2.01
CA LEU A 7 10.91 -3.80 -1.45
C LEU A 7 9.61 -3.32 -2.11
N THR A 8 8.81 -4.27 -2.59
CA THR A 8 7.44 -4.06 -3.03
C THR A 8 6.51 -4.82 -2.09
N VAL A 9 5.49 -4.17 -1.57
CA VAL A 9 4.54 -4.80 -0.65
C VAL A 9 3.13 -4.67 -1.18
N PHE A 10 2.43 -5.80 -1.29
CA PHE A 10 0.99 -5.83 -1.57
C PHE A 10 0.25 -5.95 -0.25
N MET A 11 -0.54 -4.94 0.08
CA MET A 11 -1.40 -4.93 1.24
C MET A 11 -2.84 -5.09 0.76
N LEU A 12 -3.46 -6.17 1.19
CA LEU A 12 -4.84 -6.54 0.89
C LEU A 12 -5.72 -5.94 1.98
N VAL A 13 -6.67 -5.09 1.59
CA VAL A 13 -7.53 -4.39 2.55
C VAL A 13 -9.00 -4.56 2.21
N LYS A 14 -9.84 -4.43 3.24
CA LYS A 14 -11.29 -4.47 3.10
C LYS A 14 -11.91 -3.29 3.82
N THR A 15 -12.71 -2.50 3.10
CA THR A 15 -13.49 -1.41 3.72
C THR A 15 -14.49 -1.97 4.73
N THR A 16 -14.64 -1.28 5.85
CA THR A 16 -15.62 -1.65 6.87
C THR A 16 -16.99 -1.03 6.58
N PRO A 17 -18.07 -1.56 7.18
CA PRO A 17 -19.39 -0.94 7.05
C PRO A 17 -19.44 0.51 7.54
N GLU A 18 -18.65 0.88 8.56
CA GLU A 18 -18.56 2.26 9.04
C GLU A 18 -18.05 3.19 7.95
N TRP A 19 -16.97 2.80 7.26
CA TRP A 19 -16.42 3.57 6.14
C TRP A 19 -17.44 3.75 5.01
N LEU A 20 -18.14 2.67 4.66
CA LEU A 20 -19.15 2.71 3.59
C LEU A 20 -20.40 3.50 3.98
N ALA A 21 -20.69 3.64 5.28
CA ALA A 21 -21.79 4.46 5.77
C ALA A 21 -21.51 5.97 5.66
N PHE A 22 -20.25 6.40 5.51
CA PHE A 22 -19.93 7.80 5.30
C PHE A 22 -20.39 8.30 3.92
N PRO A 23 -20.88 9.57 3.84
CA PRO A 23 -20.98 10.29 2.58
C PRO A 23 -19.62 10.38 1.88
N ILE A 24 -19.63 10.53 0.56
CA ILE A 24 -18.41 10.54 -0.27
C ILE A 24 -17.46 11.66 0.19
N GLU A 25 -17.99 12.85 0.43
CA GLU A 25 -17.24 14.03 0.87
C GLU A 25 -16.52 13.76 2.19
N ARG A 26 -17.20 13.10 3.14
CA ARG A 26 -16.61 12.71 4.41
C ARG A 26 -15.45 11.72 4.22
N ARG A 27 -15.55 10.79 3.27
CA ARG A 27 -14.44 9.85 2.98
C ARG A 27 -13.18 10.59 2.53
N PHE A 28 -13.34 11.60 1.67
CA PHE A 28 -12.21 12.44 1.24
C PHE A 28 -11.66 13.30 2.39
N ASP A 29 -12.52 13.88 3.24
CA ASP A 29 -12.07 14.61 4.42
C ASP A 29 -11.21 13.73 5.34
N GLU A 30 -11.65 12.48 5.60
CA GLU A 30 -10.90 11.51 6.42
C GLU A 30 -9.56 11.13 5.78
N LEU A 31 -9.52 10.93 4.45
CA LEU A 31 -8.28 10.67 3.70
C LEU A 31 -7.30 11.85 3.82
N SER A 32 -7.77 13.07 3.58
CA SER A 32 -6.95 14.28 3.65
C SER A 32 -6.47 14.56 5.08
N GLN A 33 -7.29 14.27 6.08
CA GLN A 33 -6.93 14.46 7.48
C GLN A 33 -5.89 13.44 7.99
N HIS A 34 -6.01 12.17 7.58
CA HIS A 34 -5.26 11.08 8.20
C HIS A 34 -4.21 10.41 7.30
N ILE A 35 -4.47 10.27 6.00
CA ILE A 35 -3.61 9.51 5.09
C ILE A 35 -2.67 10.43 4.31
N GLU A 36 -3.15 11.56 3.79
CA GLU A 36 -2.30 12.49 3.04
C GLU A 36 -1.06 12.98 3.81
N PRO A 37 -1.14 13.28 5.13
CA PRO A 37 0.05 13.68 5.90
C PRO A 37 1.08 12.55 6.00
N VAL A 38 0.62 11.31 6.16
CA VAL A 38 1.49 10.12 6.20
C VAL A 38 2.19 9.95 4.85
N LEU A 39 1.44 9.97 3.75
CA LEU A 39 2.03 9.85 2.41
C LEU A 39 3.03 10.97 2.12
N THR A 40 2.72 12.20 2.55
CA THR A 40 3.60 13.36 2.37
C THR A 40 4.90 13.20 3.17
N ALA A 41 4.83 12.76 4.43
CA ALA A 41 6.00 12.56 5.29
C ALA A 41 6.96 11.47 4.75
N HIS A 42 6.43 10.48 4.01
CA HIS A 42 7.22 9.34 3.51
C HIS A 42 7.55 9.40 2.00
N ARG A 43 7.15 10.48 1.29
CA ARG A 43 7.22 10.60 -0.17
C ARG A 43 8.61 10.38 -0.80
N ASP A 44 9.69 10.61 -0.05
CA ASP A 44 11.06 10.45 -0.53
C ASP A 44 11.57 9.00 -0.43
N ALA A 45 10.77 8.09 0.16
CA ALA A 45 11.15 6.70 0.39
C ALA A 45 10.04 5.68 0.09
N ILE A 46 8.81 6.14 -0.14
CA ILE A 46 7.62 5.33 -0.38
C ILE A 46 6.82 5.90 -1.55
N THR A 47 6.25 5.03 -2.37
CA THR A 47 5.15 5.37 -3.28
C THR A 47 4.01 4.38 -3.15
N LEU A 48 2.78 4.84 -3.34
CA LEU A 48 1.57 4.03 -3.35
C LEU A 48 0.99 3.92 -4.77
N ARG A 49 0.58 2.73 -5.16
CA ARG A 49 -0.40 2.51 -6.23
C ARG A 49 -1.61 1.78 -5.64
N PHE A 50 -2.79 2.33 -5.90
CA PHE A 50 -4.06 1.84 -5.38
C PHE A 50 -4.86 1.18 -6.50
N PHE A 51 -5.51 0.06 -6.19
CA PHE A 51 -6.38 -0.66 -7.11
C PHE A 51 -7.68 -1.03 -6.40
N ASP A 52 -8.79 -0.52 -6.92
CA ASP A 52 -10.13 -0.96 -6.54
C ASP A 52 -10.42 -2.31 -7.23
N ILE A 53 -10.81 -3.30 -6.42
CA ILE A 53 -11.16 -4.64 -6.87
C ILE A 53 -12.49 -5.13 -6.27
N GLU A 54 -13.29 -4.24 -5.69
CA GLU A 54 -14.47 -4.59 -4.90
C GLU A 54 -15.55 -5.33 -5.71
N PHE A 55 -15.58 -5.14 -7.04
CA PHE A 55 -16.46 -5.84 -7.97
C PHE A 55 -15.98 -7.26 -8.33
N TYR A 56 -14.71 -7.60 -8.12
CA TYR A 56 -14.13 -8.89 -8.48
C TYR A 56 -13.86 -9.81 -7.28
N SER A 57 -13.84 -9.28 -6.06
CA SER A 57 -13.52 -10.04 -4.85
C SER A 57 -14.45 -9.68 -3.70
N ALA A 58 -15.03 -10.69 -3.06
CA ALA A 58 -15.74 -10.52 -1.78
C ALA A 58 -14.78 -10.53 -0.57
N ARG A 59 -13.53 -11.00 -0.76
CA ARG A 59 -12.54 -11.14 0.31
C ARG A 59 -11.92 -9.80 0.70
N VAL A 60 -11.66 -8.95 -0.28
CA VAL A 60 -10.95 -7.67 -0.14
C VAL A 60 -11.56 -6.68 -1.12
N THR A 61 -11.54 -5.40 -0.78
CA THR A 61 -12.07 -4.32 -1.63
C THR A 61 -10.97 -3.65 -2.42
N ASP A 62 -9.76 -3.57 -1.84
CA ASP A 62 -8.66 -2.83 -2.45
C ASP A 62 -7.32 -3.56 -2.32
N LEU A 63 -6.44 -3.32 -3.29
CA LEU A 63 -5.03 -3.69 -3.23
C LEU A 63 -4.19 -2.42 -3.17
N TRP A 64 -3.35 -2.34 -2.15
CA TRP A 64 -2.37 -1.27 -2.01
C TRP A 64 -0.99 -1.82 -2.32
N MET A 65 -0.42 -1.37 -3.42
CA MET A 65 0.95 -1.71 -3.80
C MET A 65 1.89 -0.60 -3.36
N TRP A 66 2.69 -0.90 -2.36
CA TRP A 66 3.72 -0.02 -1.83
C TRP A 66 5.05 -0.36 -2.48
N SER A 67 5.73 0.64 -3.04
CA SER A 67 7.15 0.52 -3.39
C SER A 67 7.96 1.29 -2.36
N ALA A 68 8.89 0.63 -1.71
CA ALA A 68 9.70 1.18 -0.63
C ALA A 68 11.18 1.11 -0.96
N ARG A 69 11.92 2.18 -0.61
CA ARG A 69 13.37 2.23 -0.75
C ARG A 69 14.05 1.07 -0.04
N ASP A 70 13.58 0.73 1.16
CA ASP A 70 14.13 -0.30 2.03
C ASP A 70 13.07 -0.79 3.04
N HIS A 71 13.40 -1.85 3.78
CA HIS A 71 12.50 -2.42 4.79
C HIS A 71 12.15 -1.42 5.91
N ARG A 72 13.06 -0.50 6.26
CA ARG A 72 12.86 0.46 7.35
C ARG A 72 11.88 1.55 6.94
N ALA A 73 11.95 2.02 5.69
CA ALA A 73 10.99 2.95 5.12
C ALA A 73 9.57 2.36 5.16
N TYR A 74 9.41 1.09 4.79
CA TYR A 74 8.12 0.41 4.88
C TYR A 74 7.65 0.23 6.33
N GLN A 75 8.53 -0.16 7.25
CA GLN A 75 8.19 -0.28 8.67
C GLN A 75 7.65 1.05 9.22
N LEU A 76 8.35 2.16 8.96
CA LEU A 76 7.95 3.49 9.43
C LEU A 76 6.60 3.93 8.85
N LEU A 77 6.33 3.63 7.58
CA LEU A 77 5.02 3.88 6.97
C LEU A 77 3.91 3.10 7.72
N VAL A 78 4.12 1.81 7.99
CA VAL A 78 3.13 0.98 8.68
C VAL A 78 2.93 1.47 10.12
N GLU A 79 4.00 1.82 10.83
CA GLU A 79 3.91 2.45 12.16
C GLU A 79 3.03 3.71 12.11
N ALA A 80 3.22 4.59 11.13
CA ALA A 80 2.40 5.80 10.97
C ALA A 80 0.94 5.50 10.61
N LEU A 81 0.68 4.53 9.71
CA LEU A 81 -0.69 4.14 9.33
C LEU A 81 -1.46 3.53 10.50
N ARG A 82 -0.79 2.75 11.35
CA ARG A 82 -1.38 2.13 12.55
C ARG A 82 -1.92 3.13 13.57
N GLU A 83 -1.38 4.35 13.57
CA GLU A 83 -1.84 5.43 14.44
C GLU A 83 -3.02 6.23 13.84
N THR A 84 -3.58 5.77 12.72
CA THR A 84 -4.75 6.40 12.08
C THR A 84 -6.00 5.54 12.20
N PRO A 85 -7.21 6.12 12.13
CA PRO A 85 -8.46 5.36 12.05
C PRO A 85 -8.58 4.44 10.82
N PHE A 86 -7.68 4.56 9.84
CA PHE A 86 -7.66 3.65 8.70
C PHE A 86 -7.24 2.24 9.09
N TRP A 87 -6.39 2.10 10.11
CA TRP A 87 -5.95 0.79 10.57
C TRP A 87 -6.99 0.15 11.50
N ASP A 88 -7.56 -0.98 11.07
CA ASP A 88 -8.50 -1.83 11.80
C ASP A 88 -9.84 -1.17 12.21
N ARG A 89 -10.15 0.04 11.75
CA ARG A 89 -11.47 0.68 11.92
C ARG A 89 -12.17 1.01 10.60
N TYR A 90 -11.59 1.85 9.76
CA TYR A 90 -12.20 2.15 8.44
C TYR A 90 -11.84 1.08 7.40
N PHE A 91 -10.66 0.46 7.55
CA PHE A 91 -10.21 -0.65 6.72
C PHE A 91 -9.70 -1.78 7.61
N GLU A 92 -10.08 -3.01 7.28
CA GLU A 92 -9.46 -4.22 7.79
C GLU A 92 -8.21 -4.53 6.97
N ILE A 93 -7.08 -4.74 7.63
CA ILE A 93 -5.84 -5.20 6.97
C ILE A 93 -5.87 -6.71 6.90
N VAL A 94 -6.26 -7.25 5.74
CA VAL A 94 -6.49 -8.68 5.55
C VAL A 94 -5.18 -9.46 5.38
N GLU A 95 -4.22 -8.92 4.63
CA GLU A 95 -2.94 -9.58 4.39
C GLU A 95 -1.85 -8.57 3.98
N ILE A 96 -0.61 -8.84 4.35
CA ILE A 96 0.57 -8.07 3.94
C ILE A 96 1.56 -9.03 3.29
N LEU A 97 1.86 -8.80 2.01
CA LEU A 97 2.71 -9.65 1.18
C LEU A 97 3.93 -8.86 0.69
N PRO A 98 5.03 -8.85 1.46
CA PRO A 98 6.28 -8.23 1.03
C PRO A 98 7.02 -9.12 0.02
N GLY A 99 7.63 -8.50 -0.98
CA GLY A 99 8.44 -9.17 -2.00
C GLY A 99 9.55 -8.26 -2.53
N VAL A 100 10.60 -8.87 -3.06
CA VAL A 100 11.68 -8.17 -3.76
C VAL A 100 11.49 -8.46 -5.24
N GLU A 101 11.23 -7.41 -6.01
CA GLU A 101 11.00 -7.53 -7.45
C GLU A 101 12.24 -8.13 -8.14
N ASN A 102 12.03 -9.12 -9.02
CA ASN A 102 13.09 -9.80 -9.78
C ASN A 102 14.19 -10.51 -8.97
N ALA A 103 14.05 -10.64 -7.64
CA ALA A 103 15.09 -11.23 -6.78
C ALA A 103 15.56 -12.62 -7.21
N TYR A 104 14.67 -13.44 -7.76
CA TYR A 104 15.05 -14.74 -8.29
C TYR A 104 16.06 -14.61 -9.45
N ALA A 105 15.78 -13.74 -10.42
CA ALA A 105 16.66 -13.53 -11.57
C ALA A 105 18.01 -12.92 -11.12
N ASP A 106 17.97 -11.94 -10.22
CA ASP A 106 19.16 -11.28 -9.67
C ASP A 106 20.08 -12.28 -8.95
N ASN A 107 19.50 -13.14 -8.10
CA ASN A 107 20.25 -14.17 -7.37
C ASN A 107 21.05 -15.11 -8.30
N TYR A 108 20.58 -15.33 -9.53
CA TYR A 108 21.24 -16.17 -10.52
C TYR A 108 21.95 -15.39 -11.64
N GLY A 109 22.04 -14.06 -11.54
CA GLY A 109 22.64 -13.21 -12.57
C GLY A 109 21.98 -13.38 -13.94
N ARG A 110 20.65 -13.55 -13.97
CA ARG A 110 19.85 -13.69 -15.19
C ARG A 110 19.02 -12.44 -15.45
N ALA A 111 18.64 -12.23 -16.70
CA ALA A 111 17.66 -11.21 -17.04
C ALA A 111 16.29 -11.56 -16.42
N PRO A 112 15.54 -10.58 -15.91
CA PRO A 112 14.21 -10.85 -15.37
C PRO A 112 13.22 -11.26 -16.45
N LEU A 113 12.26 -12.11 -16.06
CA LEU A 113 11.16 -12.52 -16.94
C LEU A 113 10.25 -11.30 -17.19
N GLY A 114 9.98 -10.98 -18.45
CA GLY A 114 9.16 -9.81 -18.81
C GLY A 114 9.92 -8.48 -18.90
N ALA A 115 11.25 -8.47 -18.78
CA ALA A 115 12.09 -7.28 -18.95
C ALA A 115 12.15 -6.72 -20.40
N ALA A 116 11.29 -7.21 -21.30
CA ALA A 116 11.16 -6.67 -22.65
C ALA A 116 10.13 -5.54 -22.63
N GLY A 117 10.59 -4.30 -22.48
CA GLY A 117 9.78 -3.08 -22.54
C GLY A 117 10.38 -1.93 -21.76
#